data_AF-A0A7S2DFV1-F1
#
_entry.id   AF-A0A7S2DFV1-F1
#
_cell.length_a   1.000
_cell.length_b   1.000
_cell.length_c   1.000
_cell.angle_alpha   90.00
_cell.angle_beta   90.00
_cell.angle_gamma   90.00
#
_symmetry.space_group_name_H-M   'P 1'
#
loop_
_entity.id
_entity.type
_entity.pdbx_description
1 polymer ?
#
loop_
_entity_poly.entity_id
_entity_poly.type
_entity_poly.pdbx_seq_one_letter_code
_entity_poly.pdbx_strand_id
1 'polypeptide(L)'
;LMYSSNKKKRLPTPMASSDMAVTGKCNSKLRVYVYDFPEELDFIQIAKTYKTDCREKNKCGHSQYTGEGLLAQFSLELILHDFFAQSCLRTLDPSEAHLFYVPFYNDVEYRHTNRPDKPSRYGQAILDIMEKNDTRAWEREFK
;
A
#
# COMPACT_ATOMS: atom_id res chain seq x y z
N LEU A 1 27.76 -30.88 39.62
CA LEU A 1 28.10 -31.02 38.19
C LEU A 1 27.17 -30.14 37.36
N MET A 2 27.52 -28.88 37.11
CA MET A 2 26.92 -28.13 36.00
C MET A 2 27.97 -27.17 35.43
N TYR A 3 28.50 -27.56 34.27
CA TYR A 3 29.39 -26.75 33.44
C TYR A 3 28.59 -25.59 32.84
N SER A 4 28.97 -24.37 33.21
CA SER A 4 28.55 -23.15 32.51
C SER A 4 29.36 -23.01 31.23
N SER A 5 28.69 -22.85 30.08
CA SER A 5 29.33 -22.52 28.81
C SER A 5 28.62 -21.34 28.16
N ASN A 6 29.31 -20.20 28.25
CA ASN A 6 29.04 -18.95 27.54
C ASN A 6 28.97 -19.17 26.02
N LYS A 7 27.79 -19.02 25.42
CA LYS A 7 27.66 -18.76 23.97
C LYS A 7 27.39 -17.27 23.77
N LYS A 8 28.43 -16.53 23.37
CA LYS A 8 28.30 -15.17 22.80
C LYS A 8 27.34 -15.23 21.61
N LYS A 9 26.12 -14.69 21.76
CA LYS A 9 25.24 -14.38 20.64
C LYS A 9 25.90 -13.27 19.83
N ARG A 10 26.33 -13.56 18.60
CA ARG A 10 26.70 -12.51 17.63
C ARG A 10 25.42 -11.73 17.32
N LEU A 11 25.45 -10.41 17.55
CA LEU A 11 24.45 -9.52 16.97
C LEU A 11 24.57 -9.57 15.45
N PRO A 12 23.45 -9.61 14.70
CA PRO A 12 23.50 -9.45 13.26
C PRO A 12 23.90 -8.01 12.92
N THR A 13 24.92 -7.89 12.07
CA THR A 13 25.34 -6.66 11.41
C THR A 13 24.18 -6.08 10.59
N PRO A 14 23.97 -4.75 10.57
CA PRO A 14 22.94 -4.16 9.73
C PRO A 14 23.37 -4.30 8.26
N MET A 15 22.65 -5.12 7.50
CA MET A 15 22.79 -5.14 6.05
C MET A 15 22.17 -3.86 5.50
N ALA A 16 22.99 -3.11 4.77
CA ALA A 16 22.59 -1.98 3.99
C ALA A 16 21.41 -2.35 3.08
N SER A 17 20.40 -1.48 3.11
CA SER A 17 19.28 -1.46 2.17
C SER A 17 19.79 -1.24 0.75
N SER A 18 19.71 -2.27 -0.08
CA SER A 18 19.77 -2.13 -1.54
C SER A 18 18.92 -3.22 -2.18
N ASP A 19 17.85 -2.80 -2.85
CA ASP A 19 17.24 -3.42 -4.02
C ASP A 19 17.09 -4.95 -4.00
N MET A 20 16.03 -5.44 -3.36
CA MET A 20 15.44 -6.70 -3.80
C MET A 20 14.53 -6.47 -5.01
N ALA A 21 15.14 -6.12 -6.15
CA ALA A 21 14.51 -6.35 -7.43
C ALA A 21 14.40 -7.87 -7.62
N VAL A 22 13.18 -8.40 -7.52
CA VAL A 22 12.90 -9.82 -7.78
C VAL A 22 13.19 -10.09 -9.26
N THR A 23 14.36 -10.67 -9.54
CA THR A 23 14.81 -11.06 -10.89
C THR A 23 14.15 -12.35 -11.39
N GLY A 24 12.83 -12.48 -11.21
CA GLY A 24 12.04 -13.47 -11.92
C GLY A 24 11.65 -12.91 -13.28
N LYS A 25 12.09 -13.54 -14.39
CA LYS A 25 11.59 -13.18 -15.73
C LYS A 25 10.06 -13.27 -15.71
N CYS A 26 9.39 -12.13 -15.86
CA CYS A 26 7.94 -12.10 -15.98
C CYS A 26 7.56 -12.73 -17.32
N ASN A 27 6.96 -13.92 -17.30
CA ASN A 27 6.56 -14.63 -18.51
C ASN A 27 5.27 -14.05 -19.14
N SER A 28 4.76 -12.93 -18.60
CA SER A 28 3.58 -12.24 -19.12
C SER A 28 3.99 -11.02 -19.94
N LYS A 29 3.26 -10.77 -21.03
CA LYS A 29 3.33 -9.51 -21.77
C LYS A 29 2.56 -8.38 -21.09
N LEU A 30 1.68 -8.70 -20.14
CA LEU A 30 0.88 -7.72 -19.42
C LEU A 30 1.78 -6.77 -18.64
N ARG A 31 1.51 -5.48 -18.77
CA ARG A 31 2.17 -4.40 -18.04
C ARG A 31 1.13 -3.57 -17.32
N VAL A 32 1.35 -3.34 -16.02
CA VAL A 32 0.47 -2.55 -15.17
C VAL A 32 1.24 -1.33 -14.70
N TYR A 33 0.80 -0.13 -15.08
CA TYR A 33 1.31 1.08 -14.48
C TYR A 33 0.61 1.29 -13.14
N VAL A 34 1.38 1.40 -12.07
CA VAL A 34 0.87 1.67 -10.73
C VAL A 34 1.07 3.15 -10.47
N TYR A 35 -0.02 3.87 -10.23
CA TYR A 35 0.05 5.30 -9.94
C TYR A 35 0.72 5.53 -8.59
N ASP A 36 1.85 6.23 -8.60
CA ASP A 36 2.58 6.60 -7.40
C ASP A 36 2.02 7.93 -6.86
N PHE A 37 1.12 7.85 -5.87
CA PHE A 37 0.61 9.03 -5.18
C PHE A 37 1.71 9.74 -4.36
N PRO A 38 1.62 11.08 -4.18
CA PRO A 38 2.49 11.82 -3.28
C PRO A 38 2.49 11.20 -1.88
N GLU A 39 3.68 11.06 -1.29
CA GLU A 39 3.81 10.40 0.02
C GLU A 39 3.15 11.21 1.13
N GLU A 40 2.95 12.52 0.93
CA GLU A 40 2.41 13.45 1.92
C GLU A 40 0.90 13.29 2.14
N LEU A 41 0.21 12.53 1.28
CA LEU A 41 -1.22 12.30 1.42
C LEU A 41 -1.53 11.46 2.67
N ASP A 42 -2.50 11.89 3.47
CA ASP A 42 -2.81 11.29 4.78
C ASP A 42 -3.10 9.79 4.66
N PHE A 43 -3.91 9.38 3.67
CA PHE A 43 -4.26 7.98 3.47
C PHE A 43 -3.07 7.11 3.07
N ILE A 44 -2.06 7.67 2.39
CA ILE A 44 -0.81 6.97 2.07
C ILE A 44 0.02 6.73 3.34
N GLN A 45 0.17 7.74 4.19
CA GLN A 45 0.91 7.63 5.45
C GLN A 45 0.26 6.66 6.44
N ILE A 46 -1.07 6.68 6.50
CA ILE A 46 -1.82 5.73 7.31
C ILE A 46 -1.65 4.30 6.79
N ALA A 47 -1.79 4.08 5.49
CA ALA A 47 -1.56 2.78 4.87
C ALA A 47 -0.14 2.25 5.13
N LYS A 48 0.88 3.13 5.03
CA LYS A 48 2.27 2.81 5.40
C LYS A 48 2.38 2.39 6.86
N THR A 49 1.73 3.11 7.77
CA THR A 49 1.71 2.77 9.20
C THR A 49 1.12 1.38 9.44
N TYR A 50 0.00 1.04 8.79
CA TYR A 50 -0.59 -0.30 8.88
C TYR A 50 0.32 -1.42 8.37
N LYS A 51 1.03 -1.16 7.27
CA LYS A 51 2.02 -2.07 6.72
C LYS A 51 3.19 -2.28 7.67
N THR A 52 3.76 -1.20 8.21
CA THR A 52 4.85 -1.25 9.20
C THR A 52 4.43 -1.96 10.47
N ASP A 53 3.26 -1.64 11.02
CA ASP A 53 2.74 -2.28 12.24
C ASP A 53 2.55 -3.79 12.04
N CYS A 54 2.09 -4.22 10.86
CA CYS A 54 2.01 -5.64 10.53
C CYS A 54 3.41 -6.27 10.41
N ARG A 55 4.25 -5.78 9.49
CA ARG A 55 5.53 -6.43 9.14
C ARG A 55 6.56 -6.39 10.26
N GLU A 56 6.68 -5.26 10.95
CA GLU A 56 7.80 -5.01 11.87
C GLU A 56 7.42 -5.19 13.33
N LYS A 57 6.18 -4.82 13.70
CA LYS A 57 5.72 -4.91 15.09
C LYS A 57 4.96 -6.20 15.39
N ASN A 58 4.82 -7.10 14.41
CA ASN A 58 4.04 -8.33 14.50
C ASN A 58 2.59 -8.07 14.97
N LYS A 59 2.02 -6.91 14.62
CA LYS A 59 0.66 -6.49 14.99
C LYS A 59 -0.33 -6.67 13.84
N CYS A 60 -0.09 -7.65 12.96
CA CYS A 60 -0.99 -7.90 11.84
C CYS A 60 -2.41 -8.21 12.34
N GLY A 61 -2.55 -8.86 13.51
CA GLY A 61 -3.82 -9.19 14.19
C GLY A 61 -4.80 -8.02 14.40
N HIS A 62 -4.31 -6.78 14.37
CA HIS A 62 -5.12 -5.57 14.53
C HIS A 62 -5.04 -4.64 13.30
N SER A 63 -4.41 -5.10 12.22
CA SER A 63 -4.31 -4.33 10.97
C SER A 63 -5.15 -4.95 9.86
N GLN A 64 -5.32 -4.17 8.79
CA GLN A 64 -5.97 -4.55 7.55
C GLN A 64 -5.21 -5.66 6.80
N TYR A 65 -4.09 -6.17 7.31
CA TYR A 65 -3.36 -7.28 6.72
C TYR A 65 -3.66 -8.63 7.42
N THR A 66 -4.59 -8.68 8.38
CA THR A 66 -5.07 -9.96 8.95
C THR A 66 -5.78 -10.82 7.93
N GLY A 67 -5.68 -12.15 8.09
CA GLY A 67 -6.49 -13.13 7.36
C GLY A 67 -8.00 -12.93 7.51
N GLU A 68 -8.46 -12.46 8.68
CA GLU A 68 -9.87 -12.09 8.91
C GLU A 68 -10.24 -10.78 8.18
N GLY A 69 -9.33 -9.82 8.13
CA GLY A 69 -9.45 -8.62 7.31
C GLY A 69 -9.53 -8.91 5.81
N LEU A 70 -8.85 -9.96 5.31
CA LEU A 70 -8.90 -10.37 3.89
C LEU A 70 -10.31 -10.66 3.38
N LEU A 71 -11.19 -11.16 4.25
CA LEU A 71 -12.59 -11.44 3.91
C LEU A 71 -13.44 -10.17 3.91
N ALA A 72 -12.95 -9.11 4.56
CA ALA A 72 -13.52 -7.79 4.44
C ALA A 72 -12.96 -7.14 3.17
N GLN A 73 -13.85 -6.69 2.29
CA GLN A 73 -13.55 -5.97 1.04
C GLN A 73 -12.52 -4.83 1.21
N PHE A 74 -12.38 -4.36 2.44
CA PHE A 74 -11.52 -3.31 2.98
C PHE A 74 -10.00 -3.60 2.94
N SER A 75 -9.57 -4.86 3.05
CA SER A 75 -8.14 -5.20 3.02
C SER A 75 -7.59 -5.37 1.62
N LEU A 76 -8.47 -5.60 0.64
CA LEU A 76 -8.09 -5.95 -0.72
C LEU A 76 -7.35 -4.80 -1.43
N GLU A 77 -7.72 -3.55 -1.17
CA GLU A 77 -7.08 -2.36 -1.75
C GLU A 77 -5.58 -2.26 -1.41
N LEU A 78 -5.23 -2.52 -0.15
CA LEU A 78 -3.86 -2.49 0.34
C LEU A 78 -3.04 -3.67 -0.20
N ILE A 79 -3.67 -4.82 -0.35
CA ILE A 79 -3.03 -6.05 -0.83
C ILE A 79 -2.79 -6.00 -2.31
N LEU A 80 -3.78 -5.56 -3.09
CA LEU A 80 -3.63 -5.36 -4.53
C LEU A 80 -2.56 -4.32 -4.80
N HIS A 81 -2.50 -3.24 -4.01
CA HIS A 81 -1.42 -2.29 -4.15
C HIS A 81 -0.06 -2.90 -3.85
N ASP A 82 0.11 -3.58 -2.71
CA ASP A 82 1.38 -4.24 -2.39
C ASP A 82 1.78 -5.28 -3.44
N PHE A 83 0.80 -6.04 -3.97
CA PHE A 83 1.00 -7.02 -5.03
C PHE A 83 1.48 -6.35 -6.30
N PHE A 84 0.74 -5.38 -6.85
CA PHE A 84 1.12 -4.72 -8.10
C PHE A 84 2.40 -3.90 -7.96
N ALA A 85 2.63 -3.26 -6.81
CA ALA A 85 3.84 -2.50 -6.54
C ALA A 85 5.12 -3.36 -6.57
N GLN A 86 5.02 -4.63 -6.18
CA GLN A 86 6.13 -5.60 -6.14
C GLN A 86 6.12 -6.60 -7.31
N SER A 87 5.05 -6.61 -8.11
CA SER A 87 4.87 -7.58 -9.20
C SER A 87 5.82 -7.29 -10.35
N CYS A 88 6.31 -8.35 -11.00
CA CYS A 88 7.07 -8.25 -12.24
C CYS A 88 6.25 -7.68 -13.42
N LEU A 89 4.92 -7.56 -13.25
CA LEU A 89 4.01 -6.92 -14.19
C LEU A 89 4.10 -5.39 -14.12
N ARG A 90 4.65 -4.80 -13.05
CA ARG A 90 4.74 -3.35 -12.88
C ARG A 90 5.60 -2.74 -14.00
N THR A 91 5.11 -1.65 -14.58
CA THR A 91 5.92 -0.73 -15.37
C THR A 91 5.91 0.65 -14.73
N LEU A 92 7.00 1.39 -14.88
CA LEU A 92 7.10 2.81 -14.54
C LEU A 92 6.87 3.71 -15.76
N ASP A 93 6.79 3.13 -16.96
CA ASP A 93 6.48 3.84 -18.19
C ASP A 93 4.98 3.68 -18.50
N PRO A 94 4.17 4.76 -18.41
CA PRO A 94 2.74 4.69 -18.71
C PRO A 94 2.46 4.38 -20.19
N SER A 95 3.40 4.62 -21.11
CA SER A 95 3.23 4.32 -22.54
C SER A 95 3.35 2.81 -22.85
N GLU A 96 4.02 2.05 -21.97
CA GLU A 96 4.12 0.59 -22.07
C GLU A 96 2.97 -0.14 -21.35
N ALA A 97 2.13 0.60 -20.63
CA ALA A 97 1.09 0.05 -19.78
C ALA A 97 -0.10 -0.47 -20.58
N HIS A 98 -0.55 -1.68 -20.23
CA HIS A 98 -1.82 -2.23 -20.74
C HIS A 98 -2.97 -1.90 -19.79
N LEU A 99 -2.68 -1.76 -18.50
CA LEU A 99 -3.62 -1.41 -17.45
C LEU A 99 -3.02 -0.34 -16.54
N PHE A 100 -3.88 0.51 -15.99
CA PHE A 100 -3.55 1.47 -14.96
C PHE A 100 -4.17 1.02 -13.65
N TYR A 101 -3.36 0.89 -12.61
CA TYR A 101 -3.81 0.62 -11.26
C TYR A 101 -3.62 1.87 -10.41
N VAL A 102 -4.73 2.41 -9.90
CA VAL A 102 -4.75 3.59 -9.02
C VAL A 102 -5.06 3.10 -7.60
N PRO A 103 -4.09 3.12 -6.67
CA PRO A 103 -4.29 2.65 -5.31
C PRO A 103 -5.09 3.69 -4.50
N PHE A 104 -6.42 3.59 -4.55
CA PHE A 104 -7.32 4.37 -3.70
C PHE A 104 -7.76 3.54 -2.49
N TYR A 105 -7.53 4.06 -1.27
CA TYR A 105 -7.81 3.34 -0.03
C TYR A 105 -9.06 3.84 0.67
N ASN A 106 -10.22 3.45 0.17
CA ASN A 106 -11.48 3.96 0.68
C ASN A 106 -11.75 3.52 2.13
N ASP A 107 -11.33 2.31 2.53
CA ASP A 107 -11.52 1.87 3.92
C ASP A 107 -10.61 2.64 4.88
N VAL A 108 -9.36 2.87 4.48
CA VAL A 108 -8.42 3.66 5.26
C VAL A 108 -9.00 5.04 5.52
N GLU A 109 -9.58 5.67 4.51
CA GLU A 109 -10.23 6.96 4.64
C GLU A 109 -11.51 6.91 5.47
N TYR A 110 -12.37 5.92 5.25
CA TYR A 110 -13.61 5.71 6.00
C TYR A 110 -13.37 5.64 7.51
N ARG A 111 -12.36 4.87 7.94
CA ARG A 111 -12.07 4.68 9.37
C ARG A 111 -11.44 5.89 10.05
N HIS A 112 -10.82 6.79 9.29
CA HIS A 112 -10.13 7.96 9.86
C HIS A 112 -10.95 9.25 9.84
N THR A 113 -12.02 9.30 9.06
CA THR A 113 -12.82 10.53 8.91
C THR A 113 -13.84 10.75 10.02
N ASN A 114 -14.05 9.77 10.93
CA ASN A 114 -15.11 9.79 11.96
C ASN A 114 -16.51 10.13 11.39
N ARG A 115 -16.72 9.92 10.09
CA ARG A 115 -17.91 10.29 9.35
C ARG A 115 -18.35 9.09 8.50
N PRO A 116 -19.04 8.10 9.09
CA PRO A 116 -19.38 6.87 8.39
C PRO A 116 -20.24 7.12 7.14
N ASP A 117 -21.02 8.21 7.11
CA ASP A 117 -21.95 8.47 6.01
C ASP A 117 -21.44 9.50 4.99
N LYS A 118 -20.16 9.88 5.02
CA LYS A 118 -19.60 10.87 4.08
C LYS A 118 -18.29 10.40 3.47
N PRO A 119 -18.09 10.60 2.15
CA PRO A 119 -16.79 10.37 1.54
C PRO A 119 -15.77 11.32 2.17
N SER A 120 -14.50 10.89 2.15
CA SER A 120 -13.39 11.77 2.50
C SER A 120 -13.27 12.92 1.50
N ARG A 121 -12.34 13.86 1.74
CA ARG A 121 -11.99 14.90 0.76
C ARG A 121 -11.49 14.33 -0.57
N TYR A 122 -10.78 13.21 -0.54
CA TYR A 122 -10.25 12.53 -1.72
C TYR A 122 -11.34 11.73 -2.44
N GLY A 123 -12.15 10.98 -1.69
CA GLY A 123 -13.32 10.28 -2.22
C GLY A 123 -14.32 11.24 -2.85
N GLN A 124 -14.59 12.39 -2.22
CA GLN A 124 -15.46 13.42 -2.78
C GLN A 124 -14.88 14.02 -4.05
N ALA A 125 -13.57 14.23 -4.13
CA ALA A 125 -12.92 14.73 -5.34
C ALA A 125 -13.08 13.76 -6.53
N ILE A 126 -12.99 12.45 -6.29
CA ILE A 126 -13.24 11.42 -7.31
C ILE A 126 -14.72 11.42 -7.73
N LEU A 127 -15.64 11.46 -6.77
CA LEU A 127 -17.08 11.52 -7.05
C LEU A 127 -17.46 12.79 -7.82
N ASP A 128 -16.88 13.95 -7.51
CA ASP A 128 -17.14 15.19 -8.24
C ASP A 128 -16.72 15.10 -9.71
N ILE A 129 -15.61 14.42 -10.03
CA ILE A 129 -15.23 14.15 -11.42
C ILE A 129 -16.26 13.20 -12.06
N MET A 130 -16.57 12.08 -11.41
CA MET A 130 -17.40 11.02 -12.01
C MET A 130 -18.87 11.43 -12.21
N GLU A 131 -19.44 12.13 -11.24
CA GLU A 131 -20.86 12.48 -11.22
C GLU A 131 -21.14 13.84 -11.86
N LYS A 132 -20.19 14.77 -11.78
CA LYS A 132 -20.40 16.18 -12.16
C LYS A 132 -19.43 16.68 -13.22
N ASN A 133 -18.44 15.87 -13.62
CA ASN A 133 -17.35 16.28 -14.51
C ASN A 133 -16.60 17.53 -13.97
N ASP A 134 -16.46 17.65 -12.65
CA ASP A 134 -15.81 18.77 -11.97
C ASP A 134 -14.45 18.36 -11.39
N THR A 135 -13.37 18.88 -11.96
CA THR A 135 -11.98 18.55 -11.57
C THR A 135 -11.42 19.45 -10.47
N ARG A 136 -12.14 20.48 -10.03
CA ARG A 136 -11.59 21.50 -9.09
C ARG A 136 -11.21 20.91 -7.74
N ALA A 137 -12.00 19.97 -7.23
CA ALA A 137 -11.67 19.27 -5.99
C ALA A 137 -10.42 18.40 -6.15
N TRP A 138 -10.32 17.66 -7.25
CA TRP A 138 -9.15 16.85 -7.57
C TRP A 138 -7.87 17.67 -7.63
N GLU A 139 -7.90 18.77 -8.39
CA GLU A 139 -6.75 19.67 -8.51
C GLU A 139 -6.32 20.30 -7.19
N ARG A 140 -7.20 20.40 -6.20
CA ARG A 140 -6.87 20.93 -4.88
C ARG A 140 -6.26 19.88 -3.96
N GLU A 141 -6.76 18.65 -4.00
CA GLU A 141 -6.36 17.60 -3.06
C GLU A 141 -5.17 16.73 -3.57
N PHE A 142 -4.92 16.70 -4.88
CA PHE A 142 -3.91 15.82 -5.51
C PHE A 142 -2.81 16.56 -6.31
N LYS A 143 -2.68 17.88 -6.17
CA LYS A 143 -1.59 18.67 -6.79
C LYS A 143 -0.31 18.67 -5.97
#